data_AF-A0A5C3KIJ6-F1
#
_entry.id   AF-A0A5C3KIJ6-F1
#
_cell.length_a   1.000
_cell.length_b   1.000
_cell.length_c   1.000
_cell.angle_alpha   90.00
_cell.angle_beta   90.00
_cell.angle_gamma   90.00
#
_symmetry.space_group_name_H-M   'P 1'
#
loop_
_entity.id
_entity.type
_entity.pdbx_description
1 polymer ?
#
loop_
_entity_poly.entity_id
_entity_poly.type
_entity_poly.pdbx_seq_one_letter_code
_entity_poly.pdbx_strand_id
1 'polypeptide(L)'
;MPASLEWFWGMRKNTLNLETPQNIFPVGSSIHRMYDAGQWIMVPEEHIVQTYYDALNKEPALADRGSFPLIPNRNDFVYRLIPLKDMDDIMLIRQNYTSTPLAPGSFTVHVAPFSTFPTFVSHIHPKFVILSAGHRLAQVTGQI
;
A
#
# COMPACT_ATOMS: atom_id res chain seq x y z
N MET A 1 10.27 3.15 -17.80
CA MET A 1 9.45 3.12 -16.57
C MET A 1 7.95 3.05 -16.86
N PRO A 2 7.31 3.94 -17.66
CA PRO A 2 5.85 3.87 -17.87
C PRO A 2 5.42 2.71 -18.79
N ALA A 3 6.11 2.54 -19.92
CA ALA A 3 5.76 1.55 -20.94
C ALA A 3 5.84 0.09 -20.45
N SER A 4 6.74 -0.22 -19.51
CA SER A 4 6.86 -1.54 -18.90
C SER A 4 5.69 -1.83 -17.96
N LEU A 5 5.26 -0.86 -17.16
CA LEU A 5 4.09 -0.99 -16.28
C LEU A 5 2.80 -1.16 -17.10
N GLU A 6 2.62 -0.36 -18.14
CA GLU A 6 1.48 -0.48 -19.05
C GLU A 6 1.39 -1.87 -19.67
N TRP A 7 2.53 -2.43 -20.08
CA TRP A 7 2.60 -3.76 -20.67
C TRP A 7 2.12 -4.84 -19.69
N PHE A 8 2.68 -4.89 -18.48
CA PHE A 8 2.32 -5.90 -17.49
C PHE A 8 0.91 -5.71 -16.93
N TRP A 9 0.41 -4.47 -16.82
CA TRP A 9 -0.95 -4.19 -16.39
C TRP A 9 -2.01 -4.37 -17.48
N GLY A 10 -1.63 -4.93 -18.63
CA GLY A 10 -2.53 -5.19 -19.75
C GLY A 10 -3.05 -3.91 -20.42
N MET A 11 -2.48 -2.76 -20.12
CA MET A 11 -2.93 -1.45 -20.59
C MET A 11 -2.53 -1.22 -22.06
N ARG A 12 -3.19 -0.26 -22.71
CA ARG A 12 -2.74 0.24 -24.01
C ARG A 12 -1.54 1.17 -23.78
N LYS A 13 -0.64 1.24 -24.76
CA LYS A 13 0.52 2.13 -24.68
C LYS A 13 0.05 3.59 -24.53
N ASN A 14 0.70 4.34 -23.64
CA ASN A 14 0.39 5.74 -23.30
C ASN A 14 -1.02 5.95 -22.73
N THR A 15 -1.55 4.96 -21.97
CA THR A 15 -2.83 5.07 -21.27
C THR A 15 -2.71 4.98 -19.75
N LEU A 16 -1.50 4.84 -19.22
CA LEU A 16 -1.25 4.91 -17.80
C LEU A 16 -1.56 6.32 -17.29
N ASN A 17 -2.64 6.41 -16.53
CA ASN A 17 -2.96 7.57 -15.73
C ASN A 17 -2.58 7.26 -14.27
N LEU A 18 -1.75 8.11 -13.66
CA LEU A 18 -1.40 8.03 -12.23
C LEU A 18 -2.30 8.91 -11.37
N GLU A 19 -3.02 9.85 -11.97
CA GLU A 19 -3.95 10.76 -11.30
C GLU A 19 -5.37 10.17 -11.30
N THR A 20 -5.48 8.88 -10.96
CA THR A 20 -6.78 8.21 -10.84
C THR A 20 -7.18 8.13 -9.37
N PRO A 21 -8.49 8.08 -9.07
CA PRO A 21 -8.95 7.77 -7.71
C PRO A 21 -8.35 6.47 -7.18
N GLN A 22 -8.06 5.50 -8.04
CA GLN A 22 -7.45 4.23 -7.64
C GLN A 22 -5.98 4.35 -7.19
N ASN A 23 -5.36 5.53 -7.30
CA ASN A 23 -4.00 5.80 -6.85
C ASN A 23 -3.92 6.94 -5.80
N ILE A 24 -5.05 7.51 -5.38
CA ILE A 24 -5.09 8.66 -4.46
C ILE A 24 -5.97 8.32 -3.27
N PHE A 25 -5.51 8.60 -2.05
CA PHE A 25 -6.33 8.47 -0.84
C PHE A 25 -6.08 9.61 0.13
N PRO A 26 -7.14 10.08 0.83
CA PRO A 26 -6.98 11.10 1.86
C PRO A 26 -6.36 10.49 3.12
N VAL A 27 -5.41 11.21 3.71
CA VAL A 27 -4.78 10.83 4.97
C VAL A 27 -4.41 12.09 5.77
N GLY A 28 -4.28 11.96 7.08
CA GLY A 28 -3.85 13.05 7.95
C GLY A 28 -2.45 13.57 7.57
N SER A 29 -2.23 14.87 7.71
CA SER A 29 -1.01 15.55 7.23
C SER A 29 0.29 14.96 7.79
N SER A 30 0.33 14.59 9.07
CA SER A 30 1.52 13.96 9.67
C SER A 30 1.82 12.59 9.04
N ILE A 31 0.79 11.77 8.87
CA ILE A 31 0.90 10.43 8.27
C ILE A 31 1.30 10.51 6.80
N HIS A 32 0.77 11.50 6.08
CA HIS A 32 1.18 11.80 4.70
C HIS A 32 2.68 12.13 4.61
N ARG A 33 3.17 13.04 5.45
CA ARG A 33 4.61 13.40 5.47
C ARG A 33 5.49 12.19 5.78
N MET A 34 5.06 11.34 6.70
CA MET A 34 5.80 10.11 7.03
C MET A 34 5.81 9.12 5.87
N TYR A 35 4.71 9.06 5.10
CA TYR A 35 4.66 8.28 3.88
C TYR A 35 5.66 8.81 2.86
N ASP A 36 5.67 10.12 2.59
CA ASP A 36 6.60 10.75 1.65
C ASP A 36 8.07 10.50 2.03
N ALA A 37 8.39 10.58 3.33
CA ALA A 37 9.72 10.28 3.87
C ALA A 37 10.13 8.79 3.80
N GLY A 38 9.23 7.90 3.40
CA GLY A 38 9.48 6.46 3.29
C GLY A 38 9.61 5.77 4.65
N GLN A 39 8.98 6.32 5.69
CA GLN A 39 9.03 5.75 7.04
C GLN A 39 8.12 4.53 7.18
N TRP A 40 7.09 4.41 6.33
CA TRP A 40 6.16 3.28 6.35
C TRP A 40 5.61 2.99 4.95
N ILE A 41 5.06 1.78 4.76
CA ILE A 41 4.39 1.34 3.53
C ILE A 41 3.03 0.73 3.81
N MET A 42 2.20 0.71 2.78
CA MET A 42 0.97 -0.08 2.76
C MET A 42 1.27 -1.44 2.14
N VAL A 43 0.74 -2.49 2.74
CA VAL A 43 0.77 -3.85 2.18
C VAL A 43 -0.67 -4.34 2.06
N PRO A 44 -1.10 -4.80 0.86
CA PRO A 44 -2.42 -5.41 0.68
C PRO A 44 -2.57 -6.69 1.50
N GLU A 45 -3.77 -7.28 1.50
CA GLU A 45 -3.97 -8.62 2.04
C GLU A 45 -3.02 -9.65 1.43
N GLU A 46 -2.64 -10.63 2.24
CA GLU A 46 -1.65 -11.65 1.87
C GLU A 46 -2.04 -12.39 0.59
N HIS A 47 -3.30 -12.76 0.41
CA HIS A 47 -3.75 -13.45 -0.80
C HIS A 47 -3.56 -12.63 -2.08
N ILE A 48 -3.65 -11.29 -2.00
CA ILE A 48 -3.40 -10.39 -3.13
C ILE A 48 -1.91 -10.39 -3.47
N VAL A 49 -1.06 -10.27 -2.46
CA VAL A 49 0.41 -10.32 -2.64
C VAL A 49 0.83 -11.68 -3.19
N GLN A 50 0.26 -12.76 -2.66
CA GLN A 50 0.53 -14.13 -3.08
C GLN A 50 0.13 -14.35 -4.54
N THR A 51 -0.98 -13.77 -4.99
CA THR A 51 -1.40 -13.86 -6.41
C THR A 51 -0.31 -13.32 -7.35
N TYR A 52 0.28 -12.17 -7.02
CA TYR A 52 1.40 -11.62 -7.79
C TYR A 52 2.67 -12.45 -7.65
N TYR A 53 3.00 -12.88 -6.43
CA TYR A 53 4.16 -13.71 -6.15
C TYR A 53 4.13 -15.03 -6.94
N ASP A 54 3.00 -15.74 -6.92
CA ASP A 54 2.82 -17.01 -7.63
C ASP A 54 2.88 -16.83 -9.15
N ALA A 55 2.42 -15.70 -9.67
CA ALA A 55 2.53 -15.43 -11.10
C ALA A 55 3.97 -15.12 -11.53
N LEU A 56 4.75 -14.46 -10.67
CA LEU A 56 6.13 -14.09 -10.95
C LEU A 56 7.13 -15.23 -10.70
N ASN A 57 6.80 -16.17 -9.82
CA ASN A 57 7.67 -17.31 -9.46
C ASN A 57 7.34 -18.62 -10.20
N LYS A 58 6.51 -18.58 -11.24
CA LYS A 58 6.34 -19.74 -12.14
C LYS A 58 7.54 -19.87 -13.06
N GLU A 59 7.98 -21.09 -13.33
CA GLU A 59 9.00 -21.40 -14.33
C GLU A 59 8.41 -21.31 -15.75
N PRO A 60 9.01 -20.55 -16.70
CA PRO A 60 10.14 -19.63 -16.51
C PRO A 60 9.71 -18.34 -15.80
N ALA A 61 10.57 -17.82 -14.90
CA ALA A 61 10.33 -16.71 -13.95
C ALA A 61 10.15 -15.33 -14.59
N LEU A 62 9.29 -15.24 -15.61
CA LEU A 62 8.93 -14.02 -16.32
C LEU A 62 7.44 -14.11 -16.58
N ALA A 63 6.63 -13.52 -15.68
CA ALA A 63 5.23 -13.29 -15.99
C ALA A 63 5.15 -12.49 -17.29
N ASP A 64 4.46 -13.00 -18.30
CA ASP A 64 4.15 -12.28 -19.52
C ASP A 64 2.89 -11.41 -19.33
N ARG A 65 2.56 -10.60 -20.33
CA ARG A 65 1.34 -9.76 -20.29
C ARG A 65 0.05 -10.57 -20.08
N GLY A 66 0.00 -11.82 -20.55
CA GLY A 66 -1.20 -12.66 -20.47
C GLY A 66 -1.36 -13.37 -19.12
N SER A 67 -0.25 -13.61 -18.42
CA SER A 67 -0.18 -14.31 -17.14
C SER A 67 -0.07 -13.38 -15.94
N PHE A 68 0.26 -12.09 -16.16
CA PHE A 68 0.30 -11.11 -15.09
C PHE A 68 -1.10 -10.92 -14.45
N PRO A 69 -1.24 -11.04 -13.12
CA PRO A 69 -2.54 -11.00 -12.48
C PRO A 69 -3.27 -9.65 -12.65
N LEU A 70 -4.48 -9.73 -13.17
CA LEU A 70 -5.41 -8.61 -13.28
C LEU A 70 -6.43 -8.68 -12.15
N ILE A 71 -6.17 -7.90 -11.10
CA ILE A 71 -7.12 -7.73 -10.00
C ILE A 71 -8.24 -6.78 -10.48
N PRO A 72 -9.53 -7.14 -10.30
CA PRO A 72 -10.62 -6.25 -10.63
C PRO A 72 -10.60 -4.98 -9.77
N ASN A 73 -11.02 -3.84 -10.34
CA ASN A 73 -11.21 -2.62 -9.56
C ASN A 73 -12.30 -2.83 -8.50
N ARG A 74 -11.98 -2.48 -7.26
CA ARG A 74 -12.90 -2.52 -6.12
C ARG A 74 -12.61 -1.35 -5.18
N ASN A 75 -13.53 -1.07 -4.26
CA ASN A 75 -13.41 0.02 -3.30
C ASN A 75 -13.19 -0.47 -1.86
N ASP A 76 -12.99 -1.78 -1.67
CA ASP A 76 -12.99 -2.47 -0.39
C ASP A 76 -11.70 -3.28 -0.14
N PHE A 77 -10.57 -2.85 -0.70
CA PHE A 77 -9.29 -3.51 -0.46
C PHE A 77 -8.81 -3.26 0.96
N VAL A 78 -8.33 -4.31 1.62
CA VAL A 78 -7.81 -4.24 2.98
C VAL A 78 -6.29 -4.11 2.95
N TYR A 79 -5.77 -3.21 3.78
CA TYR A 79 -4.35 -2.88 3.88
C TYR A 79 -3.85 -2.95 5.32
N ARG A 80 -2.56 -3.25 5.46
CA ARG A 80 -1.80 -3.12 6.70
C ARG A 80 -0.73 -2.03 6.54
N LEU A 81 -0.56 -1.22 7.57
CA LEU A 81 0.58 -0.31 7.69
C LEU A 81 1.79 -1.11 8.20
N ILE A 82 2.90 -1.07 7.48
CA ILE A 82 4.17 -1.67 7.89
C ILE A 82 5.20 -0.55 8.11
N PRO A 83 5.75 -0.39 9.33
CA PRO A 83 6.85 0.53 9.54
C PRO A 83 8.12 0.04 8.83
N LEU A 84 8.89 0.95 8.24
CA LEU A 84 10.15 0.65 7.56
C LEU A 84 11.37 1.24 8.30
N LYS A 85 11.36 2.53 8.61
CA LYS A 85 12.46 3.24 9.28
C LYS A 85 11.97 4.41 10.10
N ASP A 86 12.71 4.79 11.14
CA ASP A 86 12.47 5.99 11.95
C ASP A 86 11.02 6.09 12.48
N MET A 87 10.43 4.95 12.83
CA MET A 87 9.05 4.84 13.33
C MET A 87 8.96 4.46 14.82
N ASP A 88 10.09 4.10 15.44
CA ASP A 88 10.12 3.51 16.79
C ASP A 88 9.66 4.49 17.89
N ASP A 89 9.92 5.79 17.69
CA ASP A 89 9.52 6.86 18.61
C ASP A 89 8.22 7.56 18.19
N ILE A 90 7.50 7.02 17.19
CA ILE A 90 6.25 7.61 16.69
C ILE A 90 5.05 6.86 17.24
N MET A 91 4.04 7.61 17.69
CA MET A 91 2.73 7.07 18.05
C MET A 91 1.67 7.42 17.00
N LEU A 92 0.78 6.47 16.73
CA LEU A 92 -0.42 6.65 15.92
C LEU A 92 -1.64 6.69 16.85
N ILE A 93 -2.38 7.80 16.81
CA ILE A 93 -3.61 7.96 17.59
C ILE A 93 -4.80 7.68 16.69
N ARG A 94 -5.59 6.68 17.05
CA ARG A 94 -6.84 6.32 16.35
C ARG A 94 -8.03 6.70 17.20
N GLN A 95 -8.98 7.42 16.61
CA GLN A 95 -10.29 7.64 17.22
C GLN A 95 -11.16 6.39 17.02
N ASN A 96 -11.65 5.80 18.11
CA ASN A 96 -12.45 4.58 18.08
C ASN A 96 -13.92 4.85 17.71
N TYR A 97 -14.46 5.98 18.19
CA TYR A 97 -15.86 6.35 18.04
C TYR A 97 -15.96 7.82 17.65
N THR A 98 -16.88 8.14 16.74
CA THR A 98 -17.21 9.52 16.36
C THR A 98 -18.30 10.14 17.24
N SER A 99 -18.65 9.48 18.36
CA SER A 99 -19.67 9.96 19.29
C SER A 99 -19.20 11.20 20.06
N THR A 100 -20.16 12.06 20.40
CA THR A 100 -19.96 13.29 21.17
C THR A 100 -20.74 13.22 22.50
N PRO A 101 -20.17 13.67 23.63
CA PRO A 101 -18.84 14.26 23.80
C PRO A 101 -17.72 13.21 23.74
N LEU A 102 -16.53 13.65 23.34
CA LEU A 102 -15.33 12.82 23.37
C LEU A 102 -14.91 12.56 24.82
N ALA A 103 -14.55 11.32 25.12
CA ALA A 103 -13.98 10.90 26.40
C ALA A 103 -12.53 10.43 26.20
N PRO A 104 -11.69 10.38 27.26
CA PRO A 104 -10.32 9.85 27.13
C PRO A 104 -10.26 8.45 26.50
N GLY A 105 -11.25 7.58 26.76
CA GLY A 105 -11.36 6.25 26.14
C GLY A 105 -11.80 6.24 24.67
N SER A 106 -12.11 7.40 24.07
CA SER A 106 -12.49 7.52 22.66
C SER A 106 -11.30 7.34 21.71
N PHE A 107 -10.07 7.26 22.22
CA PHE A 107 -8.86 7.12 21.43
C PHE A 107 -8.04 5.89 21.85
N THR A 108 -7.42 5.26 20.86
CA THR A 108 -6.41 4.20 21.06
C THR A 108 -5.07 4.71 20.55
N VAL A 109 -4.03 4.53 21.35
CA VAL A 109 -2.65 4.80 20.95
C VAL A 109 -2.01 3.51 20.46
N HIS A 110 -1.43 3.55 19.26
CA HIS A 110 -0.65 2.47 18.69
C HIS A 110 0.80 2.93 18.57
N VAL A 111 1.74 2.09 18.99
CA VAL A 111 3.19 2.35 18.94
C VAL A 111 3.88 1.28 18.13
N ALA A 112 5.10 1.54 17.65
CA ALA A 112 5.90 0.57 16.92
C ALA A 112 6.03 -0.76 17.67
N PRO A 113 6.00 -1.92 16.99
CA PRO A 113 5.91 -2.12 15.54
C PRO A 113 4.48 -2.04 14.96
N PHE A 114 3.56 -1.39 15.67
CA PHE A 114 2.15 -1.21 15.31
C PHE A 114 1.38 -2.53 15.16
N SER A 115 1.77 -3.57 15.90
CA SER A 115 1.08 -4.87 15.92
C SER A 115 -0.38 -4.78 16.36
N THR A 116 -0.75 -3.72 17.08
CA THR A 116 -2.13 -3.44 17.52
C THR A 116 -2.88 -2.53 16.55
N PHE A 117 -2.22 -1.91 15.57
CA PHE A 117 -2.87 -1.01 14.62
C PHE A 117 -3.73 -1.85 13.67
N PRO A 118 -5.03 -1.56 13.55
CA PRO A 118 -5.93 -2.39 12.76
C PRO A 118 -5.59 -2.28 11.27
N THR A 119 -5.99 -3.31 10.52
CA THR A 119 -6.09 -3.15 9.08
C THR A 119 -7.13 -2.08 8.73
N PHE A 120 -7.01 -1.50 7.54
CA PHE A 120 -7.94 -0.49 7.07
C PHE A 120 -8.37 -0.77 5.63
N VAL A 121 -9.58 -0.34 5.31
CA VAL A 121 -10.19 -0.50 3.99
C VAL A 121 -9.92 0.75 3.16
N SER A 122 -9.52 0.57 1.90
CA SER A 122 -9.31 1.65 0.95
C SER A 122 -9.65 1.24 -0.48
N HIS A 123 -9.92 2.23 -1.32
CA HIS A 123 -10.23 2.09 -2.74
C HIS A 123 -8.99 2.17 -3.64
N ILE A 124 -7.82 2.46 -3.07
CA ILE A 124 -6.56 2.40 -3.81
C ILE A 124 -6.42 0.98 -4.36
N HIS A 125 -6.04 0.85 -5.62
CA HIS A 125 -5.87 -0.45 -6.23
C HIS A 125 -4.51 -1.07 -5.81
N PRO A 126 -4.46 -2.37 -5.42
CA PRO A 126 -3.25 -3.02 -4.89
C PRO A 126 -2.01 -2.90 -5.78
N LYS A 127 -2.14 -2.95 -7.11
CA LYS A 127 -1.03 -2.76 -8.05
C LYS A 127 -0.21 -1.48 -7.79
N PHE A 128 -0.87 -0.36 -7.46
CA PHE A 128 -0.19 0.91 -7.17
C PHE A 128 0.52 0.84 -5.81
N VAL A 129 -0.15 0.24 -4.82
CA VAL A 129 0.41 0.03 -3.49
C VAL A 129 1.65 -0.84 -3.53
N ILE A 130 1.60 -1.97 -4.24
CA ILE A 130 2.73 -2.91 -4.39
C ILE A 130 3.90 -2.24 -5.13
N LEU A 131 3.61 -1.49 -6.20
CA LEU A 131 4.65 -0.75 -6.92
C LEU A 131 5.34 0.29 -6.04
N SER A 132 4.55 1.09 -5.30
CA SER A 132 5.07 2.09 -4.37
C SER A 132 5.86 1.45 -3.23
N ALA A 133 5.36 0.35 -2.65
CA ALA A 133 6.04 -0.40 -1.60
C ALA A 133 7.38 -0.96 -2.09
N GLY A 134 7.41 -1.60 -3.27
CA GLY A 134 8.64 -2.13 -3.86
C GLY A 134 9.68 -1.04 -4.12
N HIS A 135 9.27 0.12 -4.64
CA HIS A 135 10.17 1.26 -4.84
C HIS A 135 10.80 1.74 -3.52
N ARG A 136 10.00 1.84 -2.46
CA ARG A 136 10.47 2.28 -1.13
C ARG A 136 11.38 1.24 -0.47
N LEU A 137 11.04 -0.04 -0.60
CA LEU A 137 11.89 -1.12 -0.09
C LEU A 137 13.27 -1.10 -0.76
N ALA A 138 13.34 -0.94 -2.09
CA ALA A 138 14.61 -0.84 -2.82
C ALA A 138 15.48 0.33 -2.33
N GLN A 139 14.86 1.46 -1.97
CA GLN A 139 15.58 2.62 -1.40
C GLN A 139 16.17 2.33 -0.02
N VAL A 140 15.48 1.51 0.80
CA VAL A 140 15.94 1.17 2.16
C VAL A 140 16.98 0.05 2.13
N THR A 141 16.86 -0.92 1.21
CA THR A 141 17.77 -2.06 1.11
C THR A 141 19.06 -1.79 0.32
N GLY A 142 19.19 -0.61 -0.29
CA GLY A 142 20.40 -0.20 -1.02
C GLY A 142 20.65 -0.94 -2.34
N GLN A 143 19.63 -1.61 -2.89
CA GLN A 143 19.73 -2.32 -4.17
C GLN A 143 19.16 -1.42 -5.30
N ILE A 144 20.06 -0.85 -6.10
CA ILE A 144 19.79 -0.31 -7.45
C ILE A 144 20.65 -1.08 -8.43
#